data_AF-A0A0B8PN82-F1
#
_entry.id   AF-A0A0B8PN82-F1
#
_cell.length_a   1.000
_cell.length_b   1.000
_cell.length_c   1.000
_cell.angle_alpha   90.00
_cell.angle_beta   90.00
_cell.angle_gamma   90.00
#
_symmetry.space_group_name_H-M   'P 1'
#
loop_
_entity.id
_entity.type
_entity.pdbx_description
1 polymer ?
#
loop_
_entity_poly.entity_id
_entity_poly.type
_entity_poly.pdbx_seq_one_letter_code
_entity_poly.pdbx_strand_id
1 'polypeptide(L)'
;MVAIPAILVYGIGKGGLGGAVGDVVVPLMALAISPKLAASILMPILIVMDIAALKHHKRNVDWSQIKRMLPGGLAGVAIAAIFLKQLPEYGLQILIGSISVALSVFTCLNVVLPRKKSAP
;
A
#
# COMPACT_ATOMS: atom_id res chain seq x y z
N MET A 1 8.06 17.41 -12.57
CA MET A 1 6.73 17.18 -13.19
C MET A 1 6.29 15.69 -13.18
N VAL A 2 6.90 14.82 -12.36
CA VAL A 2 6.58 13.37 -12.28
C VAL A 2 5.58 13.02 -11.17
N ALA A 3 5.32 13.95 -10.25
CA ALA A 3 4.48 13.70 -9.07
C ALA A 3 3.03 13.34 -9.43
N ILE A 4 2.45 13.98 -10.45
CA ILE A 4 1.04 13.80 -10.82
C ILE A 4 0.73 12.37 -11.31
N PRO A 5 1.47 11.79 -12.29
CA PRO A 5 1.25 10.40 -12.69
C PRO A 5 1.59 9.40 -11.58
N ALA A 6 2.63 9.67 -10.78
CA ALA A 6 2.98 8.80 -9.64
C ALA A 6 1.84 8.74 -8.61
N ILE A 7 1.21 9.88 -8.33
CA ILE A 7 0.06 10.01 -7.43
C ILE A 7 -1.17 9.26 -7.96
N LEU A 8 -1.44 9.33 -9.27
CA LEU A 8 -2.54 8.60 -9.91
C LEU A 8 -2.34 7.08 -9.83
N VAL A 9 -1.14 6.60 -10.16
CA VAL A 9 -0.79 5.17 -10.08
C VAL A 9 -0.86 4.67 -8.63
N TYR A 10 -0.37 5.47 -7.67
CA TYR A 10 -0.45 5.16 -6.24
C TYR A 10 -1.90 5.13 -5.73
N GLY A 11 -2.74 6.04 -6.21
CA GLY A 11 -4.17 6.08 -5.89
C GLY A 11 -4.94 4.87 -6.41
N ILE A 12 -4.57 4.34 -7.59
CA ILE A 12 -5.14 3.09 -8.13
C ILE A 12 -4.68 1.88 -7.29
N GLY A 13 -3.41 1.88 -6.86
CA GLY A 13 -2.85 0.85 -5.97
C GLY A 13 -3.54 0.78 -4.60
N LYS A 14 -3.83 1.93 -3.96
CA LYS A 14 -4.55 1.96 -2.67
C LYS A 14 -6.02 1.53 -2.79
N GLY A 15 -6.62 1.73 -3.97
CA GLY A 15 -8.04 1.45 -4.23
C GLY A 15 -8.36 -0.02 -4.51
N GLY A 16 -7.37 -0.92 -4.48
CA GLY A 16 -7.55 -2.35 -4.76
C GLY A 16 -7.82 -2.70 -6.23
N LEU A 17 -7.93 -1.69 -7.11
CA LEU A 17 -8.15 -1.84 -8.56
C LEU A 17 -6.84 -2.03 -9.36
N GLY A 18 -5.69 -2.00 -8.68
CA GLY A 18 -4.36 -2.00 -9.31
C GLY A 18 -3.77 -3.34 -9.71
N GLY A 19 -4.42 -4.48 -9.44
CA GLY A 19 -3.95 -5.82 -9.82
C GLY A 19 -2.44 -6.08 -9.56
N ALA A 20 -1.85 -7.04 -10.27
CA ALA A 20 -0.42 -7.36 -10.21
C ALA A 20 0.51 -6.20 -10.60
N VAL A 21 -0.03 -5.12 -11.19
CA VAL A 21 0.76 -3.96 -11.63
C VAL A 21 1.11 -3.05 -10.46
N GLY A 22 0.24 -2.94 -9.44
CA GLY A 22 0.53 -2.19 -8.21
C GLY A 22 1.63 -2.83 -7.38
N ASP A 23 1.67 -4.16 -7.34
CA ASP A 23 2.62 -4.93 -6.52
C ASP A 23 4.07 -4.81 -7.00
N VAL A 24 4.30 -4.55 -8.29
CA VAL A 24 5.66 -4.41 -8.86
C VAL A 24 6.21 -3.00 -8.69
N VAL A 25 5.35 -1.98 -8.61
CA VAL A 25 5.76 -0.58 -8.43
C VAL A 25 6.34 -0.32 -7.03
N VAL A 26 5.83 -1.00 -6.00
CA VAL A 26 6.28 -0.86 -4.60
C VAL A 26 7.76 -1.28 -4.41
N PRO A 27 8.21 -2.45 -4.89
CA PRO A 27 9.61 -2.86 -4.98
C PRO A 27 10.53 -1.85 -5.66
N LEU A 28 10.10 -1.35 -6.82
CA LEU A 28 10.87 -0.44 -7.66
C LEU A 28 11.07 0.92 -6.97
N MET A 29 10.06 1.41 -6.24
CA MET A 29 10.21 2.62 -5.44
C MET A 29 11.12 2.44 -4.22
N ALA A 30 11.10 1.26 -3.58
CA ALA A 30 11.95 0.98 -2.42
C ALA A 30 13.46 1.02 -2.74
N LEU A 31 13.84 0.73 -3.99
CA LEU A 31 15.22 0.82 -4.46
C LEU A 31 15.71 2.26 -4.65
N ALA A 32 14.80 3.23 -4.83
CA ALA A 32 15.15 4.56 -5.32
C ALA A 32 15.24 5.63 -4.21
N ILE A 33 14.59 5.46 -3.05
CA ILE A 33 14.45 6.56 -2.07
C ILE A 33 14.49 6.05 -0.62
N SER A 34 15.19 6.80 0.26
CA SER A 34 15.12 6.64 1.72
C SER A 34 13.67 6.77 2.22
N PRO A 35 13.07 5.70 2.77
CA PRO A 35 11.63 5.64 3.07
C PRO A 35 11.14 6.71 4.05
N LYS A 36 11.95 7.08 5.04
CA LYS A 36 11.56 8.06 6.06
C LYS A 36 11.39 9.47 5.50
N LEU A 37 12.29 9.90 4.62
CA LEU A 37 12.28 11.23 4.02
C LEU A 37 11.18 11.32 2.94
N ALA A 38 10.95 10.22 2.21
CA ALA A 38 9.79 10.12 1.32
C ALA A 38 8.47 10.24 2.09
N ALA A 39 8.33 9.52 3.21
CA ALA A 39 7.10 9.49 4.00
C ALA A 39 6.70 10.88 4.53
N SER A 40 7.66 11.69 4.99
CA SER A 40 7.37 13.03 5.52
C SER A 40 6.87 14.00 4.45
N ILE A 41 7.39 13.93 3.22
CA ILE A 41 6.93 14.76 2.09
C ILE A 41 5.60 14.25 1.52
N LEU A 42 5.42 12.92 1.49
CA LEU A 42 4.23 12.30 0.94
C LEU A 42 3.03 12.37 1.89
N MET A 43 3.22 12.36 3.22
CA MET A 43 2.13 12.35 4.21
C MET A 43 1.03 13.40 3.95
N PRO A 44 1.35 14.70 3.75
CA PRO A 44 0.35 15.72 3.48
C PRO A 44 -0.44 15.44 2.19
N ILE A 45 0.26 14.96 1.16
CA ILE A 45 -0.32 14.64 -0.14
C ILE A 45 -1.25 13.41 -0.02
N LEU A 46 -0.83 12.40 0.76
CA LEU A 46 -1.60 11.19 1.01
C LEU A 46 -2.89 11.50 1.78
N ILE A 47 -2.84 12.38 2.78
CA ILE A 47 -4.04 12.83 3.52
C ILE A 47 -5.06 13.47 2.57
N VAL A 48 -4.61 14.35 1.68
CA VAL A 48 -5.50 14.99 0.68
C VAL A 48 -6.12 13.95 -0.26
N MET A 49 -5.34 12.97 -0.69
CA MET A 49 -5.83 11.84 -1.50
C MET A 49 -6.83 10.96 -0.77
N ASP A 50 -6.68 10.73 0.52
CA ASP A 50 -7.64 9.96 1.33
C ASP A 50 -8.97 10.69 1.43
N ILE A 51 -8.95 11.99 1.67
CA ILE A 51 -10.16 12.82 1.71
C ILE A 51 -10.88 12.82 0.35
N ALA A 52 -10.13 12.98 -0.75
CA ALA A 52 -10.69 12.93 -2.10
C ALA A 52 -11.30 11.56 -2.43
N ALA A 53 -10.61 10.46 -2.07
CA ALA A 53 -11.10 9.11 -2.25
C ALA A 53 -12.40 8.85 -1.46
N LEU A 54 -12.44 9.26 -0.18
CA LEU A 54 -13.65 9.17 0.64
C LEU A 54 -14.79 9.97 0.02
N LYS A 55 -14.54 11.20 -0.43
CA LYS A 55 -15.56 12.06 -1.05
C LYS A 55 -16.11 11.45 -2.35
N HIS A 56 -15.27 10.79 -3.14
CA HIS A 56 -15.68 10.10 -4.35
C HIS A 56 -16.50 8.83 -4.05
N HIS A 57 -16.10 8.05 -3.05
CA HIS A 57 -16.77 6.78 -2.70
C HIS A 57 -18.04 6.94 -1.85
N LYS A 58 -18.35 8.15 -1.36
CA LYS A 58 -19.51 8.43 -0.47
C LYS A 58 -20.88 7.98 -1.02
N ARG A 59 -21.03 7.78 -2.34
CA ARG A 59 -22.32 7.47 -2.97
C ARG A 59 -22.79 6.02 -2.79
N ASN A 60 -21.87 5.06 -2.58
CA ASN A 60 -22.18 3.62 -2.45
C ASN A 60 -21.69 2.98 -1.14
N VAL A 61 -21.42 3.78 -0.10
CA VAL A 61 -20.81 3.28 1.15
C VAL A 61 -21.87 2.82 2.16
N ASP A 62 -21.75 1.55 2.58
CA ASP A 62 -22.43 1.03 3.77
C ASP A 62 -21.60 1.36 5.03
N TRP A 63 -22.05 2.37 5.77
CA TRP A 63 -21.40 2.86 6.99
C TRP A 63 -21.31 1.82 8.12
N SER A 64 -22.16 0.79 8.09
CA SER A 64 -22.15 -0.29 9.08
C SER A 64 -20.90 -1.17 8.93
N GLN A 65 -20.55 -1.51 7.69
CA GLN A 65 -19.36 -2.31 7.38
C GLN A 65 -18.08 -1.55 7.70
N ILE A 66 -18.01 -0.26 7.33
CA ILE A 66 -16.84 0.58 7.63
C ILE A 66 -16.59 0.64 9.13
N LYS A 67 -17.62 0.85 9.95
CA LYS A 67 -17.47 0.90 11.42
C LYS A 67 -16.94 -0.40 12.02
N ARG A 68 -17.24 -1.56 11.41
CA ARG A 68 -16.71 -2.87 11.85
C ARG A 68 -15.25 -3.07 11.43
N MET A 69 -14.85 -2.57 10.26
CA MET A 69 -13.47 -2.65 9.78
C MET A 69 -12.54 -1.64 10.44
N LEU A 70 -13.07 -0.46 10.81
CA LEU A 70 -12.33 0.64 11.41
C LEU A 70 -11.48 0.23 12.64
N PRO A 71 -12.01 -0.47 13.66
CA PRO A 71 -11.23 -0.83 14.84
C PRO A 71 -10.09 -1.80 14.50
N GLY A 72 -10.31 -2.75 13.58
CA GLY A 72 -9.25 -3.66 13.13
C GLY A 72 -8.14 -2.94 12.37
N GLY A 73 -8.51 -2.01 11.48
CA GLY A 73 -7.55 -1.16 10.78
C GLY A 73 -6.76 -0.25 11.72
N LEU A 74 -7.44 0.43 12.65
CA LEU A 74 -6.81 1.26 13.67
C LEU A 74 -5.85 0.47 14.56
N ALA A 75 -6.26 -0.72 15.00
CA ALA A 75 -5.40 -1.60 15.80
C ALA A 75 -4.14 -2.02 15.02
N GLY A 76 -4.29 -2.43 13.76
CA GLY A 76 -3.17 -2.79 12.90
C GLY A 76 -2.20 -1.62 12.67
N VAL A 77 -2.72 -0.43 12.38
CA VAL A 77 -1.90 0.79 12.21
C VAL A 77 -1.18 1.16 13.51
N ALA A 78 -1.85 1.07 14.66
CA ALA A 78 -1.23 1.35 15.96
C ALA A 78 -0.09 0.37 16.29
N ILE A 79 -0.31 -0.92 16.07
CA ILE A 79 0.71 -1.97 16.26
C ILE A 79 1.89 -1.72 15.33
N ALA A 80 1.63 -1.45 14.04
CA ALA A 80 2.68 -1.16 13.06
C ALA A 80 3.47 0.11 13.44
N ALA A 81 2.81 1.17 13.90
CA ALA A 81 3.48 2.40 14.31
C ALA A 81 4.42 2.19 15.51
N ILE A 82 4.01 1.41 16.51
CA ILE A 82 4.85 1.07 17.66
C ILE A 82 6.05 0.24 17.21
N PHE A 83 5.82 -0.76 16.36
CA PHE A 83 6.88 -1.61 15.82
C PHE A 83 7.90 -0.78 15.03
N LEU A 84 7.44 0.02 14.06
CA LEU A 84 8.28 0.86 13.21
C LEU A 84 9.07 1.92 13.99
N LYS A 85 8.52 2.43 15.10
CA LYS A 85 9.24 3.37 15.98
C LYS A 85 10.45 2.75 16.67
N GLN A 86 10.40 1.44 16.93
CA GLN A 86 11.49 0.71 17.59
C GLN A 86 12.59 0.26 16.60
N LEU A 87 12.33 0.27 15.29
CA LEU A 87 13.30 -0.16 14.29
C LEU A 87 14.29 0.95 13.89
N PRO A 88 15.61 0.66 13.84
CA PRO A 88 16.61 1.57 13.29
C PRO A 88 16.43 1.75 11.76
N GLU A 89 16.97 2.84 11.21
CA GLU A 89 16.90 3.21 9.78
C GLU A 89 17.21 2.05 8.82
N TYR A 90 18.27 1.30 9.13
CA TYR A 90 18.72 0.15 8.37
C TYR A 90 17.74 -1.04 8.43
N GLY A 91 17.14 -1.28 9.61
CA GLY A 91 16.13 -2.31 9.79
C GLY A 91 14.87 -2.04 8.98
N LEU A 92 14.47 -0.76 8.87
CA LEU A 92 13.35 -0.35 8.03
C LEU A 92 13.63 -0.61 6.54
N GLN A 93 14.85 -0.29 6.06
CA GLN A 93 15.24 -0.55 4.67
C GLN A 93 15.25 -2.05 4.35
N ILE A 94 15.80 -2.89 5.24
CA ILE A 94 15.78 -4.35 5.07
C ILE A 94 14.36 -4.88 5.07
N LEU A 95 13.50 -4.41 5.98
CA LEU A 95 12.11 -4.85 6.08
C LEU A 95 11.33 -4.56 4.79
N ILE A 96 11.46 -3.33 4.27
CA ILE A 96 10.79 -2.94 3.03
C ILE A 96 11.37 -3.73 1.84
N GLY A 97 12.70 -3.91 1.80
CA GLY A 97 13.37 -4.72 0.78
C GLY A 97 12.94 -6.19 0.81
N SER A 98 12.80 -6.79 1.98
CA SER A 98 12.38 -8.19 2.12
C SER A 98 10.93 -8.40 1.73
N ILE A 99 10.03 -7.48 2.11
CA ILE A 99 8.62 -7.50 1.68
C ILE A 99 8.53 -7.35 0.16
N SER A 100 9.33 -6.45 -0.42
CA SER A 100 9.44 -6.23 -1.85
C SER A 100 9.88 -7.50 -2.61
N VAL A 101 10.92 -8.18 -2.14
CA VAL A 101 11.37 -9.45 -2.71
C VAL A 101 10.31 -10.53 -2.54
N ALA A 102 9.68 -10.64 -1.37
CA ALA A 102 8.63 -11.63 -1.11
C ALA A 102 7.41 -11.43 -2.04
N LEU A 103 6.95 -10.18 -2.22
CA LEU A 103 5.88 -9.85 -3.15
C LEU A 103 6.26 -10.13 -4.61
N SER A 104 7.50 -9.80 -5.00
CA SER A 104 8.00 -10.06 -6.35
C SER A 104 8.06 -11.56 -6.64
N VAL A 105 8.54 -12.35 -5.68
CA VAL A 105 8.59 -13.82 -5.76
C VAL A 105 7.17 -14.40 -5.80
N PHE A 106 6.28 -13.94 -4.92
CA PHE A 106 4.88 -14.38 -4.88
C PHE A 106 4.15 -14.09 -6.21
N THR A 107 4.37 -12.91 -6.78
CA THR A 107 3.80 -12.52 -8.08
C THR A 107 4.37 -13.40 -9.18
N CYS A 108 5.69 -13.60 -9.21
CA CYS A 108 6.34 -14.48 -10.17
C CYS A 108 5.81 -15.92 -10.09
N LEU A 109 5.63 -16.46 -8.88
CA LEU A 109 5.01 -17.77 -8.64
C LEU A 109 3.56 -17.84 -9.12
N ASN A 110 2.74 -16.81 -8.87
CA ASN A 110 1.35 -16.78 -9.36
C ASN A 110 1.23 -16.57 -10.87
N VAL A 111 2.20 -15.92 -11.49
CA VAL A 111 2.28 -15.76 -12.95
C VAL A 111 2.72 -17.07 -13.62
N VAL A 112 3.67 -17.79 -13.01
CA VAL A 112 4.21 -19.06 -13.55
C VAL A 112 3.31 -20.26 -13.22
N LEU A 113 2.62 -20.25 -12.09
CA LEU A 113 1.58 -21.23 -11.73
C LEU A 113 0.20 -20.62 -11.96
N PRO A 114 -0.38 -20.73 -13.16
CA PRO A 114 -1.77 -20.35 -13.37
C PRO A 114 -2.63 -21.18 -12.43
N ARG A 115 -3.10 -20.54 -11.35
CA ARG A 115 -4.02 -21.16 -10.40
C ARG A 115 -5.25 -21.58 -11.19
N LYS A 116 -5.44 -22.90 -11.36
CA LYS A 116 -6.65 -23.47 -11.93
C LYS A 116 -7.83 -22.94 -11.11
N LYS A 117 -8.64 -22.10 -11.74
CA LYS A 117 -9.83 -21.46 -11.16
C LYS A 117 -10.75 -22.58 -10.66
N SER A 118 -10.82 -22.82 -9.35
CA SER A 118 -11.89 -23.65 -8.78
C SER A 118 -13.18 -22.82 -8.76
N ALA A 119 -13.98 -22.97 -9.81
CA ALA A 119 -15.45 -22.98 -9.70
C ALA A 119 -15.86 -24.32 -9.05
N PRO A 120 -17.02 -24.48 -8.40
CA PRO A 120 -18.34 -23.95 -8.75
C PRO A 120 -18.86 -22.80 -7.86
#